data_AF-A0A6P2A280-F1
#
_entry.id   AF-A0A6P2A280-F1
#
_cell.length_a   1.000
_cell.length_b   1.000
_cell.length_c   1.000
_cell.angle_alpha   90.00
_cell.angle_beta   90.00
_cell.angle_gamma   90.00
#
_symmetry.space_group_name_H-M   'P 1'
#
loop_
_entity.id
_entity.type
_entity.pdbx_description
1 polymer ?
#
loop_
_entity_poly.entity_id
_entity_poly.type
_entity_poly.pdbx_seq_one_letter_code
_entity_poly.pdbx_strand_id
1 'polypeptide(L)'
;MHALKGLLERFGIELMLHPAGSTLPGSFWGEPEAGIVGRTLHVRPDTPVHSALHEACHLICMDPARRARVHTDAGGDDLEESAVCRLQVLLAGHLPGIGPDALMQDMDAWGYSFRLGSTRAWFQSDSEDADAWLRRHGLVAPDGSIRFRTRGPP
;
A
#
# COMPACT_ATOMS: atom_id res chain seq x y z
N MET A 1 2.38 10.58 -11.19
CA MET A 1 2.06 9.33 -11.91
C MET A 1 3.28 8.53 -12.34
N HIS A 2 4.22 9.08 -13.13
CA HIS A 2 5.42 8.35 -13.59
C HIS A 2 6.26 7.71 -12.47
N ALA A 3 6.50 8.42 -11.36
CA ALA A 3 7.25 7.88 -10.23
C ALA A 3 6.54 6.73 -9.52
N LEU A 4 5.22 6.82 -9.34
CA LEU A 4 4.40 5.74 -8.79
C LEU A 4 4.46 4.51 -9.70
N LYS A 5 4.28 4.68 -11.01
CA LYS A 5 4.41 3.59 -12.00
C LYS A 5 5.77 2.90 -11.90
N GLY A 6 6.86 3.67 -11.92
CA GLY A 6 8.21 3.13 -11.81
C GLY A 6 8.48 2.41 -10.48
N LEU A 7 7.88 2.87 -9.38
CA LEU A 7 7.94 2.16 -8.10
C LEU A 7 7.22 0.81 -8.17
N LEU A 8 6.00 0.78 -8.70
CA LEU A 8 5.16 -0.42 -8.79
C LEU A 8 5.73 -1.47 -9.74
N GLU A 9 6.37 -1.05 -10.83
CA GLU A 9 7.06 -1.94 -11.78
C GLU A 9 8.15 -2.78 -11.09
N ARG A 10 8.81 -2.26 -10.04
CA ARG A 10 9.82 -3.01 -9.26
C ARG A 10 9.22 -4.16 -8.45
N PHE A 11 7.90 -4.15 -8.22
CA PHE A 11 7.15 -5.23 -7.60
C PHE A 11 6.40 -6.09 -8.63
N GLY A 12 6.49 -5.75 -9.92
CA GLY A 12 5.71 -6.35 -11.00
C GLY A 12 4.21 -6.05 -10.89
N ILE A 13 3.83 -4.92 -10.29
CA ILE A 13 2.44 -4.46 -10.20
C ILE A 13 2.18 -3.54 -11.39
N GLU A 14 1.10 -3.79 -12.11
CA GLU A 14 0.67 -2.94 -13.22
C GLU A 14 -0.11 -1.74 -12.67
N LEU A 15 0.14 -0.55 -13.23
CA LEU A 15 -0.63 0.65 -12.92
C LEU A 15 -1.51 1.01 -14.11
N MET A 16 -2.82 0.95 -13.92
CA MET A 16 -3.83 1.38 -14.89
C MET A 16 -4.41 2.73 -14.46
N LEU A 17 -4.07 3.79 -15.21
CA LEU A 17 -4.65 5.11 -15.03
C LEU A 17 -5.92 5.25 -15.87
N HIS A 18 -7.03 5.54 -15.21
CA HIS A 18 -8.31 5.81 -15.84
C HIS A 18 -8.56 7.31 -16.03
N PRO A 19 -9.40 7.73 -17.00
CA PRO A 19 -9.77 9.13 -17.19
C PRO A 19 -10.50 9.73 -15.98
N ALA A 20 -10.46 11.06 -15.84
CA ALA A 20 -11.24 11.73 -14.81
C ALA A 20 -12.75 11.47 -14.99
N GLY A 21 -13.44 11.20 -13.88
CA GLY A 21 -14.88 10.91 -13.86
C GLY A 21 -15.31 9.55 -14.43
N SER A 22 -14.37 8.70 -14.88
CA SER A 22 -14.72 7.30 -15.21
C SER A 22 -14.85 6.46 -13.94
N THR A 23 -15.54 5.33 -14.05
CA THR A 23 -15.59 4.36 -12.96
C THR A 23 -14.20 3.82 -12.64
N LEU A 24 -13.95 3.53 -11.36
CA LEU A 24 -12.72 2.90 -10.90
C LEU A 24 -12.95 1.44 -10.51
N PRO A 25 -12.47 0.46 -11.32
CA PRO A 25 -12.60 -0.96 -11.01
C PRO A 25 -11.83 -1.33 -9.74
N GLY A 26 -12.40 -2.23 -8.94
CA GLY A 26 -11.67 -2.83 -7.83
C GLY A 26 -11.60 -1.99 -6.56
N SER A 27 -12.23 -0.81 -6.49
CA SER A 27 -12.30 -0.02 -5.26
C SER A 27 -13.31 -0.65 -4.29
N PHE A 28 -12.92 -0.78 -3.02
CA PHE A 28 -13.69 -1.42 -1.97
C PHE A 28 -14.56 -0.42 -1.20
N TRP A 29 -13.98 0.72 -0.78
CA TRP A 29 -14.66 1.80 -0.07
C TRP A 29 -15.32 2.83 -1.01
N GLY A 30 -15.14 2.67 -2.31
CA GLY A 30 -15.68 3.56 -3.34
C GLY A 30 -14.73 4.70 -3.69
N GLU A 31 -15.03 5.35 -4.81
CA GLU A 31 -14.18 6.38 -5.38
C GLU A 31 -14.04 7.61 -4.46
N PRO A 32 -12.84 8.22 -4.37
CA PRO A 32 -11.69 8.08 -5.27
C PRO A 32 -10.62 7.09 -4.79
N GLU A 33 -10.93 6.22 -3.82
CA GLU A 33 -10.02 5.16 -3.39
C GLU A 33 -9.53 4.34 -4.59
N ALA A 34 -8.23 4.02 -4.63
CA ALA A 34 -7.66 3.11 -5.61
C ALA A 34 -8.34 1.73 -5.57
N GLY A 35 -8.25 1.00 -6.66
CA GLY A 35 -8.81 -0.35 -6.74
C GLY A 35 -7.82 -1.39 -7.19
N ILE A 36 -8.04 -2.64 -6.78
CA ILE A 36 -7.19 -3.78 -7.18
C ILE A 36 -7.98 -4.87 -7.90
N VAL A 37 -7.45 -5.33 -9.03
CA VAL A 37 -7.93 -6.50 -9.76
C VAL A 37 -6.71 -7.31 -10.22
N GLY A 38 -6.56 -8.52 -9.69
CA GLY A 38 -5.38 -9.35 -9.92
C GLY A 38 -4.09 -8.64 -9.49
N ARG A 39 -3.21 -8.35 -10.45
CA ARG A 39 -1.95 -7.62 -10.22
C ARG A 39 -1.99 -6.16 -10.67
N THR A 40 -3.17 -5.68 -11.03
CA THR A 40 -3.35 -4.34 -11.59
C THR A 40 -3.95 -3.43 -10.53
N LEU A 41 -3.25 -2.34 -10.27
CA LEU A 41 -3.71 -1.23 -9.47
C LEU A 41 -4.40 -0.22 -10.39
N HIS A 42 -5.67 0.05 -10.13
CA HIS A 42 -6.49 1.01 -10.86
C HIS A 42 -6.51 2.33 -10.09
N VAL A 43 -6.18 3.42 -10.77
CA VAL A 43 -6.20 4.77 -10.22
C VAL A 43 -6.84 5.75 -11.19
N ARG A 44 -7.27 6.91 -10.69
CA ARG A 44 -7.76 8.06 -11.45
C ARG A 44 -6.96 9.31 -11.04
N PRO A 45 -6.98 10.43 -11.79
CA PRO A 45 -6.22 11.62 -11.43
C PRO A 45 -6.51 12.21 -10.03
N ASP A 46 -7.70 11.96 -9.48
CA ASP A 46 -8.11 12.37 -8.13
C ASP A 46 -7.87 11.28 -7.06
N THR A 47 -7.35 10.11 -7.42
CA THR A 47 -6.99 9.06 -6.46
C THR A 47 -5.84 9.54 -5.57
N PRO A 48 -6.05 9.61 -4.23
CA PRO A 48 -5.00 10.01 -3.31
C PRO A 48 -3.82 9.05 -3.33
N VAL A 49 -2.61 9.57 -3.12
CA VAL A 49 -1.40 8.73 -3.16
C VAL A 49 -1.34 7.73 -2.02
N HIS A 50 -1.82 8.09 -0.81
CA HIS A 50 -1.92 7.12 0.28
C HIS A 50 -2.83 5.95 -0.08
N SER A 51 -3.97 6.20 -0.72
CA SER A 51 -4.87 5.12 -1.16
C SER A 51 -4.21 4.24 -2.23
N ALA A 52 -3.54 4.85 -3.22
CA ALA A 52 -2.81 4.07 -4.24
C ALA A 52 -1.67 3.23 -3.63
N LEU A 53 -0.94 3.76 -2.64
CA LEU A 53 0.12 3.02 -1.95
C LEU A 53 -0.45 1.92 -1.05
N HIS A 54 -1.57 2.17 -0.36
CA HIS A 54 -2.25 1.18 0.48
C HIS A 54 -2.63 -0.06 -0.33
N GLU A 55 -3.36 0.15 -1.42
CA GLU A 55 -3.77 -0.92 -2.33
C GLU A 55 -2.59 -1.65 -3.00
N ALA A 56 -1.54 -0.92 -3.36
CA ALA A 56 -0.30 -1.55 -3.82
C ALA A 56 0.34 -2.43 -2.73
N CYS A 57 0.34 -1.97 -1.49
CA CYS A 57 0.88 -2.70 -0.35
C CYS A 57 0.08 -3.96 -0.06
N HIS A 58 -1.24 -3.96 -0.24
CA HIS A 58 -2.03 -5.18 -0.24
C HIS A 58 -1.47 -6.18 -1.26
N LEU A 59 -1.34 -5.82 -2.54
CA LEU A 59 -0.78 -6.72 -3.56
C LEU A 59 0.62 -7.26 -3.19
N ILE A 60 1.45 -6.44 -2.55
CA ILE A 60 2.79 -6.86 -2.07
C ILE A 60 2.68 -7.88 -0.93
N CYS A 61 1.78 -7.63 0.04
CA CYS A 61 1.60 -8.43 1.26
C CYS A 61 0.79 -9.71 1.05
N MET A 62 -0.02 -9.81 0.00
CA MET A 62 -0.78 -11.01 -0.30
C MET A 62 0.10 -12.23 -0.59
N ASP A 63 -0.36 -13.42 -0.21
CA ASP A 63 0.21 -14.64 -0.79
C ASP A 63 -0.07 -14.74 -2.30
N PRO A 64 0.67 -15.59 -3.04
CA PRO A 64 0.50 -15.71 -4.49
C PRO A 64 -0.90 -16.13 -4.92
N ALA A 65 -1.59 -16.96 -4.13
CA ALA A 65 -2.88 -17.51 -4.51
C ALA A 65 -3.99 -16.46 -4.37
N ARG A 66 -3.95 -15.64 -3.32
CA ARG A 66 -4.87 -14.52 -3.12
C ARG A 66 -4.61 -13.40 -4.14
N ARG A 67 -3.35 -13.00 -4.35
CA ARG A 67 -2.98 -11.99 -5.35
C ARG A 67 -3.42 -12.35 -6.77
N ALA A 68 -3.42 -13.64 -7.13
CA ALA A 68 -3.85 -14.07 -8.46
C ALA A 68 -5.37 -13.99 -8.68
N ARG A 69 -6.17 -13.89 -7.61
CA ARG A 69 -7.64 -13.96 -7.67
C ARG A 69 -8.36 -12.74 -7.11
N VAL A 70 -7.63 -11.83 -6.46
CA VAL A 70 -8.23 -10.64 -5.86
C VAL A 70 -9.01 -9.85 -6.91
N HIS A 71 -10.21 -9.45 -6.53
CA HIS A 71 -11.02 -8.50 -7.26
C HIS A 71 -11.78 -7.71 -6.21
N THR A 72 -11.34 -6.48 -5.96
CA THR A 72 -11.89 -5.56 -4.94
C THR A 72 -11.51 -5.88 -3.50
N ASP A 73 -11.99 -6.99 -2.93
CA ASP A 73 -11.75 -7.30 -1.52
C ASP A 73 -10.34 -7.89 -1.32
N ALA A 74 -9.45 -7.13 -0.69
CA ALA A 74 -8.10 -7.56 -0.40
C ALA A 74 -8.05 -8.72 0.62
N GLY A 75 -9.02 -8.77 1.54
CA GLY A 75 -9.01 -9.63 2.72
C GLY A 75 -7.74 -9.45 3.56
N GLY A 76 -7.48 -10.41 4.46
CA GLY A 76 -6.34 -10.35 5.38
C GLY A 76 -6.77 -10.43 6.83
N ASP A 77 -5.79 -10.40 7.72
CA ASP A 77 -5.99 -10.24 9.16
C ASP A 77 -5.45 -8.87 9.60
N ASP A 78 -5.79 -8.45 10.82
CA ASP A 78 -5.41 -7.15 11.38
C ASP A 78 -3.90 -6.91 11.38
N LEU A 79 -3.11 -7.99 11.48
CA LEU A 79 -1.65 -7.90 11.50
C LEU A 79 -1.08 -7.68 10.09
N GLU A 80 -1.62 -8.37 9.08
CA GLU A 80 -1.30 -8.10 7.68
C GLU A 80 -1.73 -6.68 7.29
N GLU A 81 -2.89 -6.22 7.75
CA GLU A 81 -3.36 -4.85 7.53
C GLU A 81 -2.41 -3.82 8.17
N SER A 82 -1.98 -4.05 9.40
CA SER A 82 -0.96 -3.22 10.06
C SER A 82 0.36 -3.20 9.27
N ALA A 83 0.75 -4.34 8.68
CA ALA A 83 1.92 -4.44 7.82
C ALA A 83 1.76 -3.67 6.50
N VAL A 84 0.58 -3.70 5.87
CA VAL A 84 0.20 -2.89 4.71
C VAL A 84 0.33 -1.40 5.05
N CYS A 85 -0.27 -0.98 6.16
CA CYS A 85 -0.19 0.39 6.66
C CYS A 85 1.24 0.86 6.95
N ARG A 86 2.10 -0.02 7.45
CA ARG A 86 3.50 0.32 7.71
C ARG A 86 4.29 0.41 6.40
N LEU A 87 4.07 -0.52 5.48
CA LEU A 87 4.77 -0.58 4.21
C LEU A 87 4.46 0.65 3.34
N GLN A 88 3.21 1.15 3.32
CA GLN A 88 2.88 2.35 2.54
C GLN A 88 3.69 3.58 2.99
N VAL A 89 3.92 3.75 4.30
CA VAL A 89 4.73 4.85 4.84
C VAL A 89 6.19 4.71 4.41
N LEU A 90 6.73 3.48 4.43
CA LEU A 90 8.09 3.21 3.94
C LEU A 90 8.21 3.48 2.43
N LEU A 91 7.22 3.06 1.64
CA LEU A 91 7.21 3.25 0.19
C LEU A 91 7.06 4.71 -0.23
N ALA A 92 6.37 5.53 0.55
CA ALA A 92 6.31 6.98 0.29
C ALA A 92 7.71 7.59 0.25
N GLY A 93 8.64 7.16 1.11
CA GLY A 93 10.04 7.62 1.06
C GLY A 93 10.77 7.38 -0.27
N HIS A 94 10.22 6.55 -1.17
CA HIS A 94 10.74 6.32 -2.52
C HIS A 94 10.06 7.17 -3.61
N LEU A 95 9.06 7.99 -3.27
CA LEU A 95 8.39 8.88 -4.20
C LEU A 95 8.94 10.32 -4.11
N PRO A 96 9.25 10.96 -5.24
CA PRO A 96 9.68 12.35 -5.24
C PRO A 96 8.52 13.26 -4.82
N GLY A 97 8.77 14.13 -3.85
CA GLY A 97 7.80 15.13 -3.39
C GLY A 97 6.74 14.63 -2.41
N ILE A 98 6.72 13.32 -2.09
CA ILE A 98 5.79 12.73 -1.13
C ILE A 98 6.63 12.00 -0.08
N GLY A 99 6.93 12.68 1.03
CA GLY A 99 7.68 12.06 2.13
C GLY A 99 6.76 11.23 3.05
N PRO A 100 7.35 10.37 3.89
CA PRO A 100 6.61 9.61 4.91
C PRO A 100 5.73 10.53 5.79
N ASP A 101 6.27 11.68 6.18
CA ASP A 101 5.59 12.66 7.02
C ASP A 101 4.34 13.28 6.41
N ALA A 102 4.35 13.52 5.09
CA ALA A 102 3.19 14.02 4.36
C ALA A 102 2.15 12.91 4.19
N LEU A 103 2.60 11.69 3.85
CA LEU A 103 1.72 10.54 3.71
C LEU A 103 0.94 10.25 5.01
N MET A 104 1.62 10.27 6.16
CA MET A 104 0.97 10.02 7.44
C MET A 104 -0.09 11.07 7.79
N GLN A 105 0.10 12.33 7.37
CA GLN A 105 -0.91 13.38 7.53
C GLN A 105 -2.11 13.13 6.62
N ASP A 106 -1.87 12.74 5.37
CA ASP A 106 -2.95 12.37 4.44
C ASP A 106 -3.76 11.17 4.96
N MET A 107 -3.08 10.17 5.52
CA MET A 107 -3.72 9.02 6.18
C MET A 107 -4.61 9.45 7.35
N ASP A 108 -4.09 10.29 8.26
CA ASP A 108 -4.86 10.81 9.39
C ASP A 108 -6.08 11.64 8.92
N ALA A 109 -5.90 12.50 7.90
CA ALA A 109 -6.96 13.31 7.33
C ALA A 109 -8.03 12.47 6.60
N TRP A 110 -7.64 11.33 6.02
CA TRP A 110 -8.56 10.37 5.42
C TRP A 110 -9.39 9.61 6.46
N GLY A 111 -8.89 9.50 7.70
CA GLY A 111 -9.58 8.86 8.81
C GLY A 111 -8.95 7.56 9.29
N TYR A 112 -7.67 7.32 9.00
CA TYR A 112 -6.93 6.22 9.62
C TYR A 112 -6.93 6.40 11.14
N SER A 113 -7.21 5.32 11.86
CA SER A 113 -7.33 5.34 13.32
C SER A 113 -6.45 4.27 13.93
N PHE A 114 -5.44 4.71 14.68
CA PHE A 114 -4.53 3.85 15.42
C PHE A 114 -4.63 4.13 16.92
N ARG A 115 -4.19 3.17 17.75
CA ARG A 115 -4.31 3.23 19.22
C ARG A 115 -3.73 4.52 19.83
N LEU A 116 -2.65 5.04 19.25
CA LEU A 116 -1.95 6.24 19.73
C LEU A 116 -2.49 7.57 19.13
N GLY A 117 -3.61 7.53 18.40
CA GLY A 117 -4.34 8.71 17.94
C GLY A 117 -3.76 9.43 16.72
N SER A 118 -2.60 9.03 16.20
CA SER A 118 -2.08 9.48 14.91
C SER A 118 -1.26 8.39 14.24
N THR A 119 -1.23 8.39 12.92
CA THR A 119 -0.40 7.48 12.13
C THR A 119 1.07 7.64 12.49
N ARG A 120 1.55 8.88 12.72
CA ARG A 120 2.95 9.13 13.11
C ARG A 120 3.30 8.47 14.45
N ALA A 121 2.47 8.67 15.48
CA ALA A 121 2.74 8.08 16.79
C ALA A 121 2.74 6.55 16.72
N TRP A 122 1.79 5.98 15.99
CA TRP A 122 1.75 4.54 15.73
C TRP A 122 2.99 4.03 14.98
N PHE A 123 3.37 4.68 13.88
CA PHE A 123 4.51 4.26 13.07
C PHE A 123 5.83 4.29 13.85
N GLN A 124 5.99 5.25 14.75
CA GLN A 124 7.21 5.42 15.54
C GLN A 124 7.29 4.52 16.78
N SER A 125 6.14 4.16 17.37
CA SER A 125 6.10 3.63 18.75
C SER A 125 5.12 2.47 18.99
N ASP A 126 4.37 2.01 17.99
CA ASP A 126 3.37 0.93 18.13
C ASP A 126 3.16 0.14 16.82
N SER A 127 4.24 -0.07 16.05
CA SER A 127 4.18 -0.78 14.75
C SER A 127 5.27 -1.85 14.61
N GLU A 128 5.83 -2.29 15.73
CA GLU A 128 6.87 -3.32 15.80
C GLU A 128 6.36 -4.67 15.30
N ASP A 129 5.11 -5.03 15.59
CA ASP A 129 4.51 -6.27 15.09
C ASP A 129 4.35 -6.25 13.56
N ALA A 130 3.95 -5.11 13.00
CA ALA A 130 3.90 -4.89 11.56
C ALA A 130 5.30 -4.98 10.92
N ASP A 131 6.31 -4.39 11.57
CA ASP A 131 7.71 -4.47 11.13
C ASP A 131 8.23 -5.92 11.13
N ALA A 132 7.96 -6.64 12.21
CA ALA A 132 8.33 -8.04 12.37
C ALA A 132 7.65 -8.92 11.31
N TRP A 133 6.37 -8.66 11.01
CA TRP A 133 5.63 -9.34 9.97
C TRP A 133 6.28 -9.13 8.59
N LEU A 134 6.59 -7.88 8.21
CA LEU A 134 7.22 -7.55 6.94
C LEU A 134 8.60 -8.22 6.78
N ARG A 135 9.38 -8.28 7.86
CA ARG A 135 10.69 -8.97 7.87
C ARG A 135 10.55 -10.47 7.77
N ARG A 136 9.61 -11.07 8.52
CA ARG A 136 9.30 -12.51 8.47
C ARG A 136 8.94 -12.97 7.07
N HIS A 137 8.21 -12.15 6.32
CA HIS A 137 7.85 -12.44 4.92
C HIS A 137 8.90 -11.98 3.90
N GLY A 138 10.03 -11.43 4.34
CA GLY A 138 11.14 -11.02 3.48
C GLY A 138 10.80 -9.85 2.56
N LEU A 139 9.87 -8.99 2.97
CA LEU A 139 9.49 -7.76 2.26
C LEU A 139 10.34 -6.56 2.72
N VAL A 140 10.82 -6.60 3.97
CA VAL A 140 11.77 -5.65 4.54
C VAL A 140 13.01 -6.41 5.02
N ALA A 141 14.19 -5.87 4.74
CA ALA A 141 15.47 -6.44 5.17
C ALA A 141 15.77 -6.10 6.64
N PRO A 142 16.71 -6.79 7.32
CA PRO A 142 17.10 -6.49 8.70
C PRO A 142 17.58 -5.05 8.96
N ASP A 143 18.12 -4.38 7.95
CA ASP A 143 18.53 -2.96 8.03
C ASP A 143 17.37 -1.97 7.80
N GLY A 144 16.14 -2.46 7.60
CA GLY A 144 14.96 -1.65 7.32
C GLY A 144 14.76 -1.30 5.85
N SER A 145 15.67 -1.70 4.95
CA SER A 145 15.53 -1.45 3.52
C SER A 145 14.42 -2.30 2.89
N ILE A 146 13.69 -1.73 1.93
CA ILE A 146 12.65 -2.44 1.19
C ILE A 146 13.29 -3.46 0.24
N ARG A 147 12.77 -4.69 0.28
CA ARG A 147 13.05 -5.70 -0.73
C ARG A 147 11.98 -5.61 -1.80
N PHE A 148 12.36 -5.19 -3.00
CA PHE A 148 11.46 -5.00 -4.14
C PHE A 148 11.01 -6.35 -4.72
N ARG A 149 10.10 -7.01 -4.00
CA ARG A 149 9.47 -8.29 -4.31
C ARG A 149 8.10 -8.35 -3.66
N THR A 150 7.25 -9.27 -4.13
CA THR A 150 5.97 -9.59 -3.47
C THR A 150 6.13 -10.82 -2.56
N ARG A 151 5.23 -11.00 -1.59
CA ARG A 151 5.23 -12.18 -0.72
C ARG A 151 4.98 -13.44 -1.55
N GLY A 152 5.72 -14.50 -1.19
CA GLY A 152 5.73 -15.77 -1.90
C GLY A 152 7.14 -16.16 -2.35
N PRO A 153 7.28 -17.32 -3.01
CA PRO A 153 8.54 -17.71 -3.63
C PRO A 153 8.98 -16.64 -4.66
N PRO A 154 10.31 -16.45 -4.83
CA PRO A 154 10.85 -15.51 -5.81
C PRO A 154 10.46 -15.86 -7.25
#